data_AF-A0A7V8YXS6-F1
#
_entry.id   AF-A0A7V8YXS6-F1
#
_cell.length_a   1.000
_cell.length_b   1.000
_cell.length_c   1.000
_cell.angle_alpha   90.00
_cell.angle_beta   90.00
_cell.angle_gamma   90.00
#
_symmetry.space_group_name_H-M   'P 1'
#
loop_
_entity.id
_entity.type
_entity.pdbx_description
1 polymer ?
#
loop_
_entity_poly.entity_id
_entity_poly.type
_entity_poly.pdbx_seq_one_letter_code
_entity_poly.pdbx_strand_id
1 'polypeptide(L)'
;MAKKNSNDNKKLQDLEVNREDGTDQFLTTNHGLRINDNQNSLKDGERGATLLEDFILREKITHFDHERIPERIVHARGVGAHGYFQVYESMSKYTRAKFLNDPKRKTPVFVRFSTVAGSKGSSDLARDVRGFSVKFYTDE
;
A
#
# COMPACT_ATOMS: atom_id res chain seq x y z
N MET A 1 -10.84 4.77 -21.08
CA MET A 1 -9.64 4.03 -21.56
C MET A 1 -8.53 4.21 -20.54
N ALA A 2 -8.30 3.21 -19.67
CA ALA A 2 -7.23 3.28 -18.67
C ALA A 2 -5.87 3.42 -19.39
N LYS A 3 -5.10 4.45 -19.03
CA LYS A 3 -3.72 4.65 -19.51
C LYS A 3 -2.92 3.40 -19.14
N LYS A 4 -2.45 2.65 -20.14
CA LYS A 4 -1.54 1.52 -19.96
C LYS A 4 -0.23 2.08 -19.40
N ASN A 5 -0.04 1.99 -18.09
CA ASN A 5 1.21 2.42 -17.45
C ASN A 5 2.35 1.59 -18.02
N SER A 6 3.31 2.24 -18.67
CA SER A 6 4.45 1.63 -19.38
C SER A 6 5.48 0.96 -18.47
N ASN A 7 5.32 1.04 -17.16
CA ASN A 7 6.24 0.52 -16.15
C ASN A 7 5.66 -0.72 -15.49
N ASP A 8 5.55 -1.80 -16.26
CA ASP A 8 5.00 -3.07 -15.81
C ASP A 8 6.14 -4.05 -15.40
N ASN A 9 5.96 -4.75 -14.28
CA ASN A 9 6.87 -5.79 -13.82
C ASN A 9 6.07 -6.93 -13.18
N LYS A 10 6.64 -8.14 -13.09
CA LYS A 10 5.93 -9.33 -12.57
C LYS A 10 5.25 -9.07 -11.21
N LYS A 11 5.88 -8.27 -10.33
CA LYS A 11 5.30 -7.96 -9.01
C LYS A 11 4.13 -6.99 -9.09
N LEU A 12 4.15 -6.02 -10.01
CA LEU A 12 3.03 -5.10 -10.22
C LEU A 12 1.83 -5.83 -10.82
N GLN A 13 2.07 -6.80 -11.72
CA GLN A 13 1.01 -7.68 -12.25
C GLN A 13 0.38 -8.54 -11.16
N ASP A 14 1.19 -9.13 -10.27
CA ASP A 14 0.72 -9.87 -9.10
C ASP A 14 -0.12 -9.01 -8.15
N LEU A 15 0.18 -7.71 -8.05
CA LEU A 15 -0.60 -6.79 -7.22
C LEU A 15 -1.91 -6.32 -7.86
N GLU A 16 -2.09 -6.55 -9.17
CA GLU A 16 -3.30 -6.10 -9.89
C GLU A 16 -4.58 -6.74 -9.35
N VAL A 17 -4.49 -8.00 -8.88
CA VAL A 17 -5.65 -8.72 -8.29
C VAL A 17 -6.18 -8.10 -7.00
N ASN A 18 -5.41 -7.20 -6.37
CA ASN A 18 -5.79 -6.51 -5.13
C ASN A 18 -6.07 -5.01 -5.37
N ARG A 19 -6.15 -4.57 -6.63
CA ARG A 19 -6.52 -3.19 -6.96
C ARG A 19 -8.03 -3.08 -7.08
N GLU A 20 -8.58 -2.10 -6.38
CA GLU A 20 -9.98 -1.74 -6.45
C GLU A 20 -10.11 -0.41 -7.22
N ASP A 21 -11.05 -0.33 -8.17
CA ASP A 21 -11.40 0.89 -8.90
C ASP A 21 -12.88 1.24 -8.62
N GLY A 22 -13.10 2.42 -8.06
CA GLY A 22 -14.43 2.92 -7.73
C GLY A 22 -15.16 3.59 -8.89
N THR A 23 -14.55 3.70 -10.08
CA THR A 23 -15.16 4.36 -11.24
C THR A 23 -16.41 3.60 -11.69
N ASP A 24 -17.53 4.33 -11.84
CA ASP A 24 -18.84 3.80 -12.20
C ASP A 24 -19.36 2.66 -11.28
N GLN A 25 -18.84 2.56 -10.06
CA GLN A 25 -19.32 1.62 -9.05
C GLN A 25 -20.30 2.26 -8.07
N PHE A 26 -21.21 1.46 -7.52
CA PHE A 26 -22.09 1.89 -6.43
C PHE A 26 -21.31 1.94 -5.11
N LEU A 27 -21.61 2.92 -4.27
CA LEU A 27 -21.12 2.92 -2.90
C LEU A 27 -21.80 1.79 -2.11
N THR A 28 -21.00 0.91 -1.52
CA THR A 28 -21.48 -0.24 -0.73
C THR A 28 -20.83 -0.27 0.65
N THR A 29 -21.45 -1.03 1.55
CA THR A 29 -20.82 -1.58 2.75
C THR A 29 -19.73 -2.59 2.37
N ASN A 30 -18.91 -2.98 3.34
CA ASN A 30 -17.89 -4.03 3.19
C ASN A 30 -18.49 -5.41 2.86
N HIS A 31 -19.78 -5.60 3.15
CA HIS A 31 -20.55 -6.80 2.81
C HIS A 31 -21.26 -6.71 1.44
N GLY A 32 -21.05 -5.64 0.68
CA GLY A 32 -21.62 -5.46 -0.67
C GLY A 32 -23.04 -4.90 -0.71
N LEU A 33 -23.63 -4.52 0.43
CA LEU A 33 -24.94 -3.85 0.45
C LEU A 33 -24.79 -2.39 0.00
N ARG A 34 -25.61 -1.96 -0.97
CA ARG A 34 -25.61 -0.58 -1.48
C ARG A 34 -26.07 0.42 -0.42
N ILE A 35 -25.39 1.57 -0.37
CA ILE A 35 -25.71 2.70 0.51
C ILE A 35 -26.50 3.73 -0.29
N ASN A 36 -27.74 3.98 0.11
CA ASN A 36 -28.62 4.96 -0.56
C ASN A 36 -28.32 6.40 -0.13
N ASP A 37 -28.06 6.60 1.17
CA ASP A 37 -27.72 7.90 1.75
C ASP A 37 -26.47 7.74 2.63
N ASN A 38 -25.41 8.47 2.29
CA ASN A 38 -24.13 8.50 3.00
C ASN A 38 -23.89 9.85 3.71
N GLN A 39 -24.91 10.71 3.78
CA GLN A 39 -24.86 12.03 4.40
C GLN A 39 -25.51 12.03 5.79
N ASN A 40 -26.43 11.10 6.05
CA ASN A 40 -27.23 11.06 7.26
C ASN A 40 -27.05 9.75 8.04
N SER A 41 -27.11 9.85 9.36
CA SER A 41 -27.36 8.71 10.26
C SER A 41 -28.86 8.41 10.36
N LEU A 42 -29.19 7.16 10.61
CA LEU A 42 -30.54 6.72 10.95
C LEU A 42 -30.92 7.24 12.36
N LYS A 43 -32.03 7.97 12.43
CA LYS A 43 -32.49 8.66 13.65
C LYS A 43 -33.98 8.43 13.88
N ASP A 44 -34.43 8.55 15.14
CA ASP A 44 -35.85 8.60 15.50
C ASP A 44 -36.49 9.96 15.13
N GLY A 45 -36.72 10.16 13.82
CA GLY A 45 -37.14 11.44 13.24
C GLY A 45 -35.98 12.34 12.80
N GLU A 46 -36.29 13.41 12.07
CA GLU A 46 -35.28 14.28 11.41
C GLU A 46 -34.27 14.87 12.40
N ARG A 47 -34.73 15.22 13.61
CA ARG A 47 -33.93 15.84 14.68
C ARG A 47 -33.91 15.00 15.98
N GLY A 48 -34.12 13.69 15.85
CA GLY A 48 -34.10 12.74 16.95
C GLY A 48 -32.73 12.13 17.25
N ALA A 49 -32.70 11.16 18.15
CA ALA A 49 -31.49 10.43 18.52
C ALA A 49 -31.13 9.37 17.46
N THR A 50 -29.83 9.09 17.31
CA THR A 50 -29.32 8.04 16.42
C THR A 50 -29.66 6.65 16.94
N LEU A 51 -30.10 5.76 16.05
CA LEU A 51 -30.47 4.38 16.40
C LEU A 51 -29.28 3.42 16.29
N LEU A 52 -29.17 2.48 17.24
CA LEU A 52 -28.08 1.49 17.26
C LEU A 52 -28.18 0.45 16.12
N GLU A 53 -29.38 0.27 15.57
CA GLU A 53 -29.61 -0.62 14.42
C GLU A 53 -28.98 -0.11 13.12
N ASP A 54 -28.46 1.13 13.09
CA ASP A 54 -27.70 1.68 11.97
C ASP A 54 -26.34 0.97 11.81
N PHE A 55 -26.36 -0.16 11.09
CA PHE A 55 -25.16 -0.94 10.82
C PHE A 55 -24.23 -0.28 9.81
N ILE A 56 -24.75 0.58 8.92
CA ILE A 56 -23.95 1.29 7.91
C ILE A 56 -23.05 2.31 8.62
N LEU A 57 -23.63 3.11 9.52
CA LEU A 57 -22.87 4.06 10.34
C LEU A 57 -21.83 3.33 11.20
N ARG A 58 -22.25 2.27 11.91
CA ARG A 58 -21.34 1.52 12.78
C ARG A 58 -20.18 0.91 12.01
N GLU A 59 -20.43 0.29 10.87
CA GLU A 59 -19.38 -0.32 10.05
C GLU A 59 -18.35 0.73 9.62
N LYS A 60 -18.82 1.86 9.09
CA LYS A 60 -17.96 2.96 8.62
C LYS A 60 -17.10 3.55 9.73
N ILE A 61 -17.69 3.86 10.89
CA ILE A 61 -16.97 4.42 12.03
C ILE A 61 -16.04 3.38 12.67
N THR A 62 -16.46 2.13 12.77
CA THR A 62 -15.60 1.05 13.29
C THR A 62 -14.35 0.89 12.44
N HIS A 63 -14.48 0.91 11.11
CA HIS A 63 -13.30 0.82 10.24
C HIS A 63 -12.39 2.04 10.39
N PHE A 64 -12.96 3.25 10.50
CA PHE A 64 -12.21 4.49 10.74
C PHE A 64 -11.43 4.46 12.06
N ASP A 65 -12.08 4.05 13.15
CA ASP A 65 -11.47 4.01 14.49
C ASP A 65 -10.27 3.06 14.56
N HIS A 66 -10.23 2.05 13.68
CA HIS A 66 -9.17 1.03 13.63
C HIS A 66 -8.20 1.20 12.45
N GLU A 67 -8.16 2.36 11.79
CA GLU A 67 -7.22 2.61 10.67
C GLU A 67 -5.74 2.61 11.10
N ARG A 68 -5.45 2.92 12.36
CA ARG A 68 -4.08 3.13 12.83
C ARG A 68 -3.47 1.83 13.33
N ILE A 69 -2.46 1.35 12.61
CA ILE A 69 -1.53 0.31 13.07
C ILE A 69 -0.29 0.93 13.71
N PRO A 70 0.37 0.24 14.65
CA PRO A 70 1.60 0.74 15.27
C PRO A 70 2.67 1.10 14.22
N GLU A 71 3.37 2.20 14.45
CA GLU A 71 4.51 2.56 13.62
C GLU A 71 5.72 1.65 13.88
N ARG A 72 6.72 1.71 12.99
CA ARG A 72 7.97 0.98 13.21
C ARG A 72 8.70 1.60 14.40
N ILE A 73 9.31 0.77 15.24
CA ILE A 73 10.09 1.21 16.42
C ILE A 73 11.18 2.21 16.01
N VAL A 74 11.83 1.97 14.87
CA VAL A 74 12.77 2.88 14.20
C VAL A 74 12.44 2.91 12.71
N HIS A 75 12.89 3.94 12.00
CA HIS A 75 12.56 4.12 10.58
C HIS A 75 11.06 4.29 10.30
N ALA A 76 10.33 4.93 11.22
CA ALA A 76 8.89 5.15 11.10
C ALA A 76 8.54 6.04 9.90
N ARG A 77 9.23 7.18 9.74
CA ARG A 77 9.10 8.06 8.57
C ARG A 77 9.86 7.51 7.38
N GLY A 78 9.17 7.30 6.26
CA GLY A 78 9.80 6.81 5.04
C GLY A 78 8.84 6.72 3.85
N VAL A 79 9.43 6.63 2.65
CA VAL A 79 8.73 6.56 1.36
C VAL A 79 9.20 5.33 0.60
N GLY A 80 8.32 4.72 -0.18
CA GLY A 80 8.64 3.54 -0.98
C GLY A 80 8.32 3.70 -2.45
N ALA A 81 9.05 2.98 -3.29
CA ALA A 81 8.87 2.98 -4.74
C ALA A 81 9.12 1.59 -5.33
N HIS A 82 8.38 1.27 -6.39
CA HIS A 82 8.61 0.07 -7.20
C HIS A 82 9.64 0.34 -8.30
N GLY A 83 10.40 -0.69 -8.67
CA GLY A 83 11.35 -0.62 -9.76
C GLY A 83 11.78 -2.01 -10.21
N TYR A 84 12.91 -2.09 -10.91
CA TYR A 84 13.57 -3.35 -11.25
C TYR A 84 15.08 -3.22 -11.05
N PHE A 85 15.73 -4.35 -10.81
CA PHE A 85 17.17 -4.53 -10.78
C PHE A 85 17.60 -5.39 -11.96
N GLN A 86 18.76 -5.08 -12.53
CA GLN A 86 19.38 -5.83 -13.63
C GLN A 86 20.89 -5.86 -13.40
N VAL A 87 21.49 -7.06 -13.39
CA VAL A 87 22.93 -7.23 -13.23
C VAL A 87 23.65 -6.91 -14.54
N TYR A 88 24.85 -6.33 -14.48
CA TYR A 88 25.62 -6.00 -15.68
C TYR A 88 26.17 -7.24 -16.38
N GLU A 89 26.73 -8.18 -15.62
CA GLU A 89 27.35 -9.42 -16.09
C GLU A 89 27.03 -10.58 -15.14
N SER A 90 27.18 -11.82 -15.59
CA SER A 90 26.92 -12.99 -14.75
C SER A 90 27.95 -13.08 -13.61
N MET A 91 27.47 -13.12 -12.37
CA MET A 91 28.29 -13.29 -11.17
C MET A 91 28.43 -14.75 -10.72
N SER A 92 28.16 -15.70 -11.63
CA SER A 92 28.13 -17.15 -11.34
C SER A 92 29.45 -17.70 -10.80
N LYS A 93 30.58 -17.03 -11.08
CA LYS A 93 31.89 -17.32 -10.49
C LYS A 93 31.91 -17.11 -8.96
N TYR A 94 31.13 -16.17 -8.45
CA TYR A 94 31.15 -15.75 -7.04
C TYR A 94 29.90 -16.19 -6.26
N THR A 95 28.75 -16.32 -6.92
CA THR A 95 27.47 -16.61 -6.25
C THR A 95 26.54 -17.48 -7.08
N ARG A 96 25.72 -18.26 -6.38
CA ARG A 96 24.65 -19.07 -6.99
C ARG A 96 23.31 -18.35 -7.06
N ALA A 97 23.19 -17.15 -6.47
CA ALA A 97 21.95 -16.40 -6.45
C ALA A 97 21.44 -16.08 -7.85
N LYS A 98 20.28 -16.64 -8.26
CA LYS A 98 19.79 -16.55 -9.64
C LYS A 98 19.66 -15.12 -10.18
N PHE A 99 19.28 -14.16 -9.33
CA PHE A 99 19.09 -12.76 -9.76
C PHE A 99 20.38 -12.03 -10.14
N LEU A 100 21.55 -12.62 -9.86
CA LEU A 100 22.89 -12.08 -10.20
C LEU A 100 23.57 -12.84 -11.36
N ASN A 101 22.91 -13.85 -11.94
CA ASN A 101 23.55 -14.76 -12.88
C ASN A 101 23.15 -14.55 -14.35
N ASP A 102 22.13 -13.73 -14.62
CA ASP A 102 21.62 -13.48 -15.97
C ASP A 102 21.45 -11.96 -16.21
N PRO A 103 22.30 -11.34 -17.03
CA PRO A 103 22.23 -9.91 -17.34
C PRO A 103 20.96 -9.47 -18.06
N LYS A 104 20.20 -10.37 -18.67
CA LYS A 104 18.94 -10.02 -19.34
C LYS A 104 17.76 -10.02 -18.37
N ARG A 105 17.96 -10.53 -17.15
CA ARG A 105 16.90 -10.65 -16.15
C ARG A 105 16.61 -9.31 -15.49
N LYS A 106 15.34 -8.92 -15.51
CA LYS A 106 14.81 -7.80 -14.71
C LYS A 106 14.12 -8.35 -13.48
N THR A 107 14.77 -8.24 -12.32
CA THR A 107 14.22 -8.65 -11.03
C THR A 107 13.39 -7.50 -10.45
N PRO A 108 12.08 -7.68 -10.19
CA PRO A 108 11.29 -6.64 -9.56
C PRO A 108 11.85 -6.29 -8.18
N VAL A 109 11.83 -5.01 -7.84
CA VAL A 109 12.23 -4.55 -6.51
C VAL A 109 11.20 -3.60 -5.92
N PHE A 110 11.12 -3.60 -4.59
CA PHE A 110 10.47 -2.53 -3.83
C PHE A 110 11.49 -1.93 -2.87
N VAL A 111 11.70 -0.63 -3.00
CA VAL A 111 12.64 0.13 -2.18
C VAL A 111 11.86 0.92 -1.15
N ARG A 112 12.39 1.02 0.07
CA ARG A 112 11.91 1.95 1.10
C ARG A 112 13.07 2.78 1.65
N PHE A 113 12.97 4.10 1.50
CA PHE A 113 13.84 5.10 2.11
C PHE A 113 13.24 5.59 3.43
N SER A 114 14.06 5.94 4.42
CA SER A 114 13.57 6.38 5.74
C SER A 114 14.58 7.20 6.51
N THR A 115 14.11 8.04 7.44
CA THR A 115 14.93 8.54 8.56
C THR A 115 15.02 7.45 9.65
N VAL A 116 15.60 7.69 10.82
CA VAL A 116 15.75 6.67 11.87
C VAL A 116 14.97 7.02 13.13
N ALA A 117 15.25 8.19 13.71
CA ALA A 117 14.79 8.55 15.05
C ALA A 117 13.38 9.17 15.09
N GLY A 118 12.95 9.78 14.00
CA GLY A 118 11.65 10.45 13.93
C GLY A 118 10.47 9.47 13.82
N SER A 119 9.37 9.77 14.51
CA SER A 119 8.06 9.14 14.31
C SER A 119 7.53 9.36 12.89
N LYS A 120 6.47 8.65 12.49
CA LYS A 120 5.88 8.67 11.13
C LYS A 120 5.54 10.08 10.62
N GLY A 121 5.23 11.02 11.52
CA GLY A 121 4.91 12.42 11.20
C GLY A 121 6.09 13.39 11.17
N SER A 122 7.34 12.93 11.33
CA SER A 122 8.51 13.81 11.37
C SER A 122 8.87 14.42 10.01
N SER A 123 9.70 15.47 10.03
CA SER A 123 10.24 16.10 8.81
C SER A 123 11.23 15.20 8.05
N ASP A 124 11.21 15.28 6.71
CA ASP A 124 12.11 14.53 5.82
C ASP A 124 13.53 15.12 5.76
N LEU A 125 13.68 16.42 6.06
CA LEU A 125 14.94 17.17 5.94
C LEU A 125 15.76 17.20 7.25
N ALA A 126 15.32 16.48 8.29
CA ALA A 126 16.02 16.43 9.57
C ALA A 126 17.44 15.85 9.43
N ARG A 127 18.41 16.35 10.20
CA ARG A 127 19.75 15.75 10.27
C ARG A 127 19.66 14.41 11.00
N ASP A 128 19.69 13.32 10.26
CA ASP A 128 19.54 11.96 10.76
C ASP A 128 20.19 10.98 9.76
N VAL A 129 20.45 9.74 10.16
CA VAL A 129 20.86 8.69 9.23
C VAL A 129 19.69 8.37 8.28
N ARG A 130 20.01 7.84 7.09
CA ARG A 130 19.01 7.44 6.10
C ARG A 130 19.06 5.93 5.89
N GLY A 131 17.94 5.27 6.18
CA GLY A 131 17.75 3.85 5.87
C GLY A 131 17.41 3.64 4.40
N PHE A 132 18.09 2.71 3.73
CA PHE A 132 17.82 2.30 2.35
C PHE A 132 17.61 0.77 2.34
N SER A 133 16.35 0.36 2.36
CA SER A 133 15.96 -1.06 2.30
C SER A 133 15.51 -1.43 0.90
N VAL A 134 16.04 -2.52 0.33
CA VAL A 134 15.65 -3.06 -0.98
C VAL A 134 15.14 -4.48 -0.81
N LYS A 135 13.91 -4.73 -1.25
CA LYS A 135 13.34 -6.07 -1.36
C LYS A 135 13.46 -6.55 -2.80
N PHE A 136 14.16 -7.65 -3.02
CA PHE A 136 14.25 -8.35 -4.31
C PHE A 136 13.19 -9.44 -4.37
N TYR A 137 12.39 -9.45 -5.43
CA TYR A 137 11.43 -10.52 -5.70
C TYR A 137 12.07 -11.52 -6.69
N THR A 138 12.83 -12.46 -6.16
CA THR A 138 13.59 -13.48 -6.92
C THR A 138 12.71 -14.64 -7.36
N ASP A 139 13.16 -15.43 -8.35
CA ASP A 139 12.48 -16.67 -8.78
C ASP A 139 12.92 -17.90 -7.94
N GLU A 140 13.71 -17.68 -6.88
CA GLU A 140 14.13 -18.63 -5.83
C GLU A 140 13.70 -18.08 -4.49
#